data_AF-F8V3E0-F1
#
_entry.id   AF-F8V3E0-F1
#
_cell.length_a   1.000
_cell.length_b   1.000
_cell.length_c   1.000
_cell.angle_alpha   90.00
_cell.angle_beta   90.00
_cell.angle_gamma   90.00
#
_symmetry.space_group_name_H-M   'P 1'
#
loop_
_entity.id
_entity.type
_entity.pdbx_description
1 polymer ?
#
loop_
_entity_poly.entity_id
_entity_poly.type
_entity_poly.pdbx_seq_one_letter_code
_entity_poly.pdbx_strand_id
1 'polypeptide(L)'
;GKYVVNGGIALWTLLNAYERNPGSFPDRALNIPEGGNGVPDILDEARWEMDFLLGMQVPEGQPLAGMAHHKLHGVKWDGLPVLPPGESDTRFLFPPSTAATLNLAATAAQCARIWKNTDADFAARCLTAAETAWQAANAHPAMLAAEFPELGGGAYGDGKVSDEFYWAAVELYLTTGKSEYQNFYTASGENLSAKAMFWADTAALGTISLAVVGQDADARTSLVKSADEVLTNMYAGSNGYLSPLVSNNYQWGSNADA
;
A
#
# COMPACT_ATOMS: atom_id res chain seq x y z
N GLY A 1 5.28 -16.62 -1.72
CA GLY A 1 4.50 -16.07 -0.58
C GLY A 1 3.62 -14.94 -1.06
N LYS A 2 2.64 -14.51 -0.27
CA LYS A 2 1.78 -13.33 -0.52
C LYS A 2 1.84 -12.44 0.74
N TYR A 3 2.00 -11.13 0.60
CA TYR A 3 2.36 -10.24 1.72
C TYR A 3 1.50 -8.98 1.69
N VAL A 4 0.80 -8.67 2.78
CA VAL A 4 -0.12 -7.53 2.82
C VAL A 4 0.64 -6.20 2.80
N VAL A 5 1.77 -6.09 3.51
CA VAL A 5 2.55 -4.85 3.57
C VAL A 5 3.10 -4.45 2.20
N ASN A 6 3.86 -5.34 1.55
CA ASN A 6 4.43 -5.02 0.24
C ASN A 6 3.37 -5.03 -0.89
N GLY A 7 2.34 -5.87 -0.76
CA GLY A 7 1.17 -5.84 -1.64
C GLY A 7 0.39 -4.53 -1.55
N GLY A 8 0.32 -3.93 -0.36
CA GLY A 8 -0.35 -2.65 -0.12
C GLY A 8 0.24 -1.50 -0.93
N ILE A 9 1.57 -1.28 -0.85
CA ILE A 9 2.23 -0.24 -1.65
C ILE A 9 2.16 -0.53 -3.17
N ALA A 10 2.25 -1.80 -3.57
CA ALA A 10 2.12 -2.19 -4.98
C ALA A 10 0.70 -1.89 -5.52
N LEU A 11 -0.33 -2.30 -4.77
CA LEU A 11 -1.72 -2.02 -5.09
C LEU A 11 -1.99 -0.51 -5.14
N TRP A 12 -1.58 0.23 -4.10
CA TRP A 12 -1.71 1.68 -4.08
C TRP A 12 -1.07 2.33 -5.31
N THR A 13 0.09 1.84 -5.76
CA THR A 13 0.79 2.40 -6.92
C THR A 13 -0.04 2.26 -8.20
N LEU A 14 -0.68 1.11 -8.42
CA LEU A 14 -1.58 0.90 -9.57
C LEU A 14 -2.81 1.82 -9.48
N LEU A 15 -3.42 1.91 -8.29
CA LEU A 15 -4.59 2.75 -8.05
C LEU A 15 -4.28 4.23 -8.22
N ASN A 16 -3.16 4.70 -7.68
CA ASN A 16 -2.71 6.09 -7.79
C ASN A 16 -2.34 6.45 -9.24
N ALA A 17 -1.73 5.51 -10.00
CA ALA A 17 -1.47 5.71 -11.43
C ALA A 17 -2.78 5.95 -12.19
N TYR A 18 -3.80 5.13 -11.93
CA TYR A 18 -5.13 5.31 -12.50
C TYR A 18 -5.77 6.64 -12.10
N GLU A 19 -5.81 6.99 -10.80
CA GLU A 19 -6.44 8.23 -10.33
C GLU A 19 -5.79 9.49 -10.91
N ARG A 20 -4.47 9.48 -11.12
CA ARG A 20 -3.75 10.61 -11.70
C ARG A 20 -4.06 10.82 -13.18
N ASN A 21 -4.36 9.76 -13.92
CA ASN A 21 -4.55 9.83 -15.36
C ASN A 21 -5.47 8.70 -15.89
N PRO A 22 -6.77 8.71 -15.53
CA PRO A 22 -7.66 7.59 -15.82
C PRO A 22 -7.82 7.36 -17.33
N GLY A 23 -7.72 8.41 -18.15
CA GLY A 23 -7.82 8.32 -19.61
C GLY A 23 -6.65 7.58 -20.28
N SER A 24 -5.57 7.26 -19.56
CA SER A 24 -4.45 6.48 -20.09
C SER A 24 -4.57 4.97 -19.88
N PHE A 25 -5.63 4.52 -19.19
CA PHE A 25 -5.85 3.12 -18.87
C PHE A 25 -7.22 2.68 -19.41
N PRO A 26 -7.30 2.29 -20.69
CA PRO A 26 -8.52 1.76 -21.25
C PRO A 26 -8.74 0.29 -20.88
N ASP A 27 -9.97 -0.18 -21.04
CA ASP A 27 -10.31 -1.60 -21.15
C ASP A 27 -9.56 -2.23 -22.36
N ARG A 28 -9.22 -3.52 -22.27
CA ARG A 28 -8.48 -4.33 -23.27
C ARG A 28 -7.06 -3.84 -23.54
N ALA A 29 -6.45 -3.14 -22.58
CA ALA A 29 -5.05 -2.74 -22.64
C ALA A 29 -4.09 -3.89 -22.31
N LEU A 30 -4.54 -4.86 -21.52
CA LEU A 30 -3.78 -6.00 -21.02
C LEU A 30 -4.36 -7.31 -21.57
N ASN A 31 -3.52 -8.35 -21.62
CA ASN A 31 -3.94 -9.70 -22.00
C ASN A 31 -4.34 -10.50 -20.75
N ILE A 32 -5.41 -10.05 -20.09
CA ILE A 32 -5.96 -10.63 -18.85
C ILE A 32 -7.36 -11.22 -19.10
N PRO A 33 -7.82 -12.18 -18.27
CA PRO A 33 -9.15 -12.79 -18.41
C PRO A 33 -10.31 -11.78 -18.38
N GLU A 34 -10.16 -10.69 -17.64
CA GLU A 34 -11.16 -9.65 -17.43
C GLU A 34 -11.30 -8.69 -18.63
N GLY A 35 -10.36 -8.74 -19.58
CA GLY A 35 -10.34 -7.84 -20.73
C GLY A 35 -11.64 -7.87 -21.53
N GLY A 36 -12.25 -6.70 -21.72
CA GLY A 36 -13.50 -6.49 -22.42
C GLY A 36 -14.74 -6.48 -21.53
N ASN A 37 -14.58 -6.42 -20.21
CA ASN A 37 -15.67 -6.30 -19.23
C ASN A 37 -16.19 -4.85 -19.07
N GLY A 38 -15.59 -3.86 -19.74
CA GLY A 38 -15.94 -2.45 -19.62
C GLY A 38 -15.27 -1.70 -18.45
N VAL A 39 -14.33 -2.34 -17.75
CA VAL A 39 -13.50 -1.77 -16.68
C VAL A 39 -12.08 -1.58 -17.21
N PRO A 40 -11.36 -0.51 -16.81
CA PRO A 40 -9.93 -0.40 -17.09
C PRO A 40 -9.15 -1.62 -16.60
N ASP A 41 -8.37 -2.26 -17.48
CA ASP A 41 -7.66 -3.50 -17.11
C ASP A 41 -6.67 -3.32 -15.93
N ILE A 42 -6.13 -2.11 -15.73
CA ILE A 42 -5.31 -1.80 -14.55
C ILE A 42 -6.11 -1.91 -13.23
N LEU A 43 -7.40 -1.59 -13.28
CA LEU A 43 -8.29 -1.72 -12.14
C LEU A 43 -8.69 -3.19 -11.94
N ASP A 44 -8.87 -3.97 -13.00
CA ASP A 44 -9.09 -5.41 -12.85
C ASP A 44 -7.88 -6.10 -12.19
N GLU A 45 -6.66 -5.76 -12.61
CA GLU A 45 -5.43 -6.24 -11.95
C GLU A 45 -5.35 -5.77 -10.49
N ALA A 46 -5.68 -4.51 -10.21
CA ALA A 46 -5.70 -3.97 -8.85
C ALA A 46 -6.77 -4.64 -7.96
N ARG A 47 -7.93 -4.97 -8.53
CA ARG A 47 -9.00 -5.70 -7.83
C ARG A 47 -8.52 -7.07 -7.38
N TRP A 48 -7.68 -7.74 -8.16
CA TRP A 48 -7.13 -9.04 -7.82
C TRP A 48 -6.34 -9.03 -6.49
N GLU A 49 -5.45 -8.05 -6.33
CA GLU A 49 -4.72 -7.87 -5.06
C GLU A 49 -5.64 -7.37 -3.94
N MET A 50 -6.58 -6.46 -4.24
CA MET A 50 -7.54 -5.98 -3.24
C MET A 50 -8.40 -7.12 -2.68
N ASP A 51 -8.89 -8.05 -3.51
CA ASP A 51 -9.63 -9.22 -3.04
C ASP A 51 -8.77 -10.13 -2.13
N PHE A 52 -7.47 -10.25 -2.43
CA PHE A 52 -6.53 -10.91 -1.51
C PHE A 52 -6.40 -10.15 -0.19
N LEU A 53 -6.17 -8.83 -0.19
CA LEU A 53 -6.02 -8.05 1.04
C LEU A 53 -7.30 -8.07 1.90
N LEU A 54 -8.48 -7.97 1.28
CA LEU A 54 -9.77 -8.14 1.96
C LEU A 54 -9.89 -9.52 2.60
N GLY A 55 -9.43 -10.57 1.91
CA GLY A 55 -9.38 -11.93 2.44
C GLY A 55 -8.36 -12.15 3.56
N MET A 56 -7.44 -11.21 3.78
CA MET A 56 -6.46 -11.26 4.86
C MET A 56 -6.95 -10.59 6.15
N GLN A 57 -8.11 -9.92 6.14
CA GLN A 57 -8.71 -9.34 7.34
C GLN A 57 -9.27 -10.43 8.26
N VAL A 58 -8.94 -10.36 9.54
CA VAL A 58 -9.48 -11.24 10.57
C VAL A 58 -10.98 -10.98 10.72
N PRO A 59 -11.85 -11.99 10.54
CA PRO A 59 -13.29 -11.79 10.53
C PRO A 59 -13.84 -11.46 11.92
N GLU A 60 -15.03 -10.86 11.94
CA GLU A 60 -15.76 -10.57 13.18
C GLU A 60 -15.94 -11.82 14.05
N GLY A 61 -15.88 -11.64 15.37
CA GLY A 61 -16.00 -12.73 16.34
C GLY A 61 -14.74 -13.56 16.55
N GLN A 62 -13.68 -13.35 15.76
CA GLN A 62 -12.35 -13.93 16.01
C GLN A 62 -11.47 -13.02 16.88
N PRO A 63 -10.46 -13.58 17.59
CA PRO A 63 -9.45 -12.77 18.25
C PRO A 63 -8.75 -11.84 17.25
N LEU A 64 -8.60 -10.56 17.58
CA LEU A 64 -8.04 -9.52 16.69
C LEU A 64 -8.90 -9.19 15.46
N ALA A 65 -10.23 -9.39 15.54
CA ALA A 65 -11.17 -8.99 14.49
C ALA A 65 -10.86 -7.59 13.92
N GLY A 66 -10.85 -7.48 12.60
CA GLY A 66 -10.55 -6.27 11.86
C GLY A 66 -9.05 -6.03 11.56
N MET A 67 -8.13 -6.65 12.30
CA MET A 67 -6.71 -6.64 11.95
C MET A 67 -6.45 -7.44 10.68
N ALA A 68 -5.37 -7.16 9.95
CA ALA A 68 -4.99 -7.94 8.77
C ALA A 68 -3.78 -8.82 9.06
N HIS A 69 -3.86 -10.10 8.66
CA HIS A 69 -2.74 -11.03 8.65
C HIS A 69 -1.57 -10.45 7.86
N HIS A 70 -0.36 -10.50 8.41
CA HIS A 70 0.79 -9.82 7.80
C HIS A 70 1.18 -10.43 6.44
N LYS A 71 1.14 -11.75 6.35
CA LYS A 71 1.55 -12.52 5.17
C LYS A 71 0.98 -13.94 5.18
N LEU A 72 1.09 -14.60 4.03
CA LEU A 72 0.69 -15.99 3.81
C LEU A 72 1.78 -16.68 2.99
N HIS A 73 2.40 -17.73 3.51
CA HIS A 73 3.35 -18.56 2.76
C HIS A 73 3.52 -19.94 3.39
N GLY A 74 4.31 -20.81 2.76
CA GLY A 74 4.67 -22.11 3.32
C GLY A 74 5.70 -22.00 4.44
N VAL A 75 5.83 -23.07 5.22
CA VAL A 75 6.81 -23.16 6.33
C VAL A 75 8.27 -23.22 5.87
N LYS A 76 8.52 -23.54 4.60
CA LYS A 76 9.87 -23.60 4.01
C LYS A 76 9.89 -22.81 2.70
N TRP A 77 11.07 -22.38 2.30
CA TRP A 77 11.31 -21.90 0.95
C TRP A 77 11.16 -23.05 -0.04
N ASP A 78 10.44 -22.78 -1.14
CA ASP A 78 10.36 -23.74 -2.23
C ASP A 78 11.73 -23.88 -2.90
N GLY A 79 12.05 -25.10 -3.35
CA GLY A 79 13.25 -25.35 -4.14
C GLY A 79 13.12 -24.75 -5.54
N LEU A 80 14.24 -24.37 -6.15
CA LEU A 80 14.29 -23.88 -7.53
C LEU A 80 14.90 -24.93 -8.47
N PRO A 81 14.34 -25.15 -9.68
CA PRO A 81 13.14 -24.52 -10.24
C PRO A 81 11.83 -25.24 -9.81
N VAL A 82 10.74 -24.50 -9.69
CA VAL A 82 9.40 -25.05 -9.41
C VAL A 82 8.31 -24.16 -10.02
N LEU A 83 7.17 -24.76 -10.38
CA LEU A 83 5.95 -24.01 -10.70
C LEU A 83 5.10 -23.87 -9.42
N PRO A 84 4.48 -22.70 -9.18
CA PRO A 84 3.50 -22.59 -8.09
C PRO A 84 2.41 -23.66 -8.25
N PRO A 85 2.08 -24.41 -7.20
CA PRO A 85 1.05 -25.42 -7.29
C PRO A 85 -0.33 -24.75 -7.41
N GLY A 86 -1.25 -25.37 -8.14
CA GLY A 86 -2.64 -24.89 -8.25
C GLY A 86 -3.39 -24.94 -6.91
N GLU A 87 -3.06 -25.92 -6.06
CA GLU A 87 -3.61 -26.07 -4.71
C GLU A 87 -2.48 -26.36 -3.71
N SER A 88 -2.62 -25.91 -2.47
CA SER A 88 -1.65 -26.17 -1.41
C SER A 88 -2.30 -26.19 -0.04
N ASP A 89 -2.03 -27.25 0.72
CA ASP A 89 -2.44 -27.47 2.11
C ASP A 89 -1.31 -27.16 3.12
N THR A 90 -0.15 -26.72 2.65
CA THR A 90 1.05 -26.44 3.45
C THR A 90 1.35 -24.95 3.58
N ARG A 91 0.34 -24.11 3.34
CA ARG A 91 0.45 -22.65 3.46
C ARG A 91 -0.35 -22.12 4.63
N PHE A 92 0.25 -21.17 5.35
CA PHE A 92 -0.27 -20.69 6.62
C PHE A 92 -0.39 -19.18 6.61
N LEU A 93 -1.41 -18.70 7.33
CA LEU A 93 -1.52 -17.29 7.71
C LEU A 93 -0.55 -16.99 8.83
N PHE A 94 0.20 -15.90 8.68
CA PHE A 94 1.08 -15.39 9.73
C PHE A 94 0.32 -14.39 10.60
N PRO A 95 0.75 -14.15 11.85
CA PRO A 95 0.05 -13.25 12.76
C PRO A 95 -0.27 -11.88 12.13
N PRO A 96 -1.40 -11.26 12.51
CA PRO A 96 -1.68 -9.89 12.12
C PRO A 96 -0.60 -8.91 12.57
N SER A 97 -0.49 -7.79 11.87
CA SER A 97 0.40 -6.69 12.26
C SER A 97 -0.28 -5.35 12.01
N THR A 98 0.04 -4.34 12.80
CA THR A 98 -0.50 -2.98 12.64
C THR A 98 -0.18 -2.42 11.25
N ALA A 99 1.04 -2.60 10.73
CA ALA A 99 1.43 -2.17 9.38
C ALA A 99 0.53 -2.77 8.29
N ALA A 100 0.31 -4.10 8.34
CA ALA A 100 -0.57 -4.80 7.40
C ALA A 100 -2.03 -4.31 7.51
N THR A 101 -2.53 -4.12 8.73
CA THR A 101 -3.89 -3.60 8.96
C THR A 101 -4.05 -2.20 8.37
N LEU A 102 -3.05 -1.33 8.52
CA LEU A 102 -3.11 0.03 7.99
C LEU A 102 -2.89 0.09 6.47
N ASN A 103 -2.06 -0.78 5.90
CA ASN A 103 -1.97 -0.98 4.45
C ASN A 103 -3.32 -1.39 3.86
N LEU A 104 -4.03 -2.34 4.51
CA LEU A 104 -5.40 -2.70 4.15
C LEU A 104 -6.33 -1.50 4.27
N ALA A 105 -6.28 -0.75 5.39
CA ALA A 105 -7.15 0.41 5.60
C ALA A 105 -6.98 1.46 4.50
N ALA A 106 -5.73 1.79 4.16
CA ALA A 106 -5.40 2.81 3.18
C ALA A 106 -5.83 2.40 1.77
N THR A 107 -5.44 1.21 1.32
CA THR A 107 -5.79 0.71 -0.02
C THR A 107 -7.29 0.42 -0.18
N ALA A 108 -7.96 -0.08 0.86
CA ALA A 108 -9.40 -0.32 0.82
C ALA A 108 -10.20 1.01 0.81
N ALA A 109 -9.73 2.05 1.50
CA ALA A 109 -10.33 3.38 1.36
C ALA A 109 -10.19 3.92 -0.07
N GLN A 110 -9.00 3.79 -0.67
CA GLN A 110 -8.76 4.15 -2.07
C GLN A 110 -9.61 3.34 -3.05
N CYS A 111 -9.72 2.03 -2.85
CA CYS A 111 -10.65 1.18 -3.59
C CYS A 111 -12.07 1.73 -3.54
N ALA A 112 -12.58 2.06 -2.34
CA ALA A 112 -13.96 2.50 -2.17
C ALA A 112 -14.31 3.75 -3.01
N ARG A 113 -13.41 4.75 -3.08
CA ARG A 113 -13.69 5.95 -3.90
C ARG A 113 -13.55 5.69 -5.40
N ILE A 114 -12.60 4.85 -5.83
CA ILE A 114 -12.36 4.56 -7.24
C ILE A 114 -13.53 3.75 -7.83
N TRP A 115 -13.99 2.71 -7.13
CA TRP A 115 -15.02 1.80 -7.64
C TRP A 115 -16.46 2.28 -7.45
N LYS A 116 -16.69 3.38 -6.73
CA LYS A 116 -18.05 3.84 -6.35
C LYS A 116 -19.07 3.86 -7.50
N ASN A 117 -18.64 4.24 -8.71
CA ASN A 117 -19.52 4.34 -9.88
C ASN A 117 -19.41 3.15 -10.85
N THR A 118 -18.50 2.20 -10.59
CA THR A 118 -18.23 1.04 -11.44
C THR A 118 -18.81 -0.23 -10.83
N ASP A 119 -18.59 -0.45 -9.53
CA ASP A 119 -19.09 -1.58 -8.75
C ASP A 119 -19.36 -1.09 -7.32
N ALA A 120 -20.59 -0.63 -7.07
CA ALA A 120 -20.96 0.02 -5.81
C ALA A 120 -20.92 -0.96 -4.61
N ASP A 121 -21.22 -2.24 -4.84
CA ASP A 121 -21.18 -3.26 -3.79
C ASP A 121 -19.74 -3.56 -3.39
N PHE A 122 -18.84 -3.67 -4.37
CA PHE A 122 -17.41 -3.82 -4.10
C PHE A 122 -16.84 -2.59 -3.39
N ALA A 123 -17.20 -1.38 -3.84
CA ALA A 123 -16.81 -0.14 -3.19
C ALA A 123 -17.27 -0.07 -1.72
N ALA A 124 -18.51 -0.48 -1.44
CA ALA A 124 -19.05 -0.53 -0.07
C ALA A 124 -18.29 -1.54 0.80
N ARG A 125 -18.01 -2.75 0.27
CA ARG A 125 -17.20 -3.77 0.95
C ARG A 125 -15.80 -3.24 1.28
N CYS A 126 -15.16 -2.56 0.33
CA CYS A 126 -13.86 -1.90 0.54
C CYS A 126 -13.93 -0.85 1.67
N LEU A 127 -14.95 0.02 1.67
CA LEU A 127 -15.07 1.05 2.70
C LEU A 127 -15.30 0.45 4.10
N THR A 128 -16.17 -0.55 4.22
CA THR A 128 -16.39 -1.24 5.49
C THR A 128 -15.11 -1.87 6.00
N ALA A 129 -14.37 -2.60 5.15
CA ALA A 129 -13.10 -3.20 5.54
C ALA A 129 -12.08 -2.14 6.00
N ALA A 130 -12.03 -1.00 5.31
CA ALA A 130 -11.13 0.11 5.62
C ALA A 130 -11.39 0.70 7.02
N GLU A 131 -12.64 1.03 7.33
CA GLU A 131 -13.03 1.62 8.61
C GLU A 131 -12.85 0.62 9.76
N THR A 132 -13.17 -0.66 9.54
CA THR A 132 -12.93 -1.74 10.51
C THR A 132 -11.44 -1.93 10.77
N ALA A 133 -10.60 -1.92 9.73
CA ALA A 133 -9.15 -2.03 9.86
C ALA A 133 -8.56 -0.84 10.63
N TRP A 134 -9.01 0.38 10.32
CA TRP A 134 -8.62 1.58 11.06
C TRP A 134 -8.91 1.46 12.57
N GLN A 135 -10.14 1.06 12.93
CA GLN A 135 -10.52 0.89 14.32
C GLN A 135 -9.67 -0.18 15.02
N ALA A 136 -9.44 -1.32 14.36
CA ALA A 136 -8.62 -2.40 14.89
C ALA A 136 -7.15 -1.98 15.09
N ALA A 137 -6.58 -1.24 14.12
CA ALA A 137 -5.22 -0.71 14.24
C ALA A 137 -5.09 0.27 15.41
N ASN A 138 -6.08 1.14 15.64
CA ASN A 138 -6.09 2.04 16.81
C ASN A 138 -6.20 1.29 18.14
N ALA A 139 -6.89 0.15 18.17
CA ALA A 139 -6.95 -0.73 19.35
C ALA A 139 -5.65 -1.53 19.56
N HIS A 140 -4.86 -1.74 18.49
CA HIS A 140 -3.61 -2.50 18.51
C HIS A 140 -2.49 -1.74 17.77
N PRO A 141 -2.05 -0.56 18.26
CA PRO A 141 -1.23 0.38 17.48
C PRO A 141 0.26 0.00 17.41
N ALA A 142 0.69 -1.01 18.17
CA ALA A 142 2.10 -1.42 18.25
C ALA A 142 2.28 -2.94 18.10
N MET A 143 1.33 -3.61 17.43
CA MET A 143 1.46 -5.03 17.08
C MET A 143 2.35 -5.15 15.84
N LEU A 144 3.65 -5.02 16.03
CA LEU A 144 4.64 -5.11 14.96
C LEU A 144 4.71 -6.54 14.39
N ALA A 145 5.23 -6.67 13.17
CA ALA A 145 5.34 -7.94 12.49
C ALA A 145 6.21 -8.92 13.30
N ALA A 146 5.68 -10.12 13.57
CA ALA A 146 6.46 -11.18 14.18
C ALA A 146 7.45 -11.77 13.17
N GLU A 147 8.70 -11.95 13.59
CA GLU A 147 9.76 -12.53 12.77
C GLU A 147 9.91 -14.03 13.04
N PHE A 148 9.97 -14.81 11.95
CA PHE A 148 10.17 -16.26 11.96
C PHE A 148 11.27 -16.61 10.97
N PRO A 149 12.55 -16.27 11.25
CA PRO A 149 13.65 -16.39 10.29
C PRO A 149 13.92 -17.83 9.84
N GLU A 150 13.49 -18.82 10.62
CA GLU A 150 13.59 -20.25 10.32
C GLU A 150 12.49 -20.75 9.36
N LEU A 151 11.41 -19.99 9.17
CA LEU A 151 10.34 -20.34 8.24
C LEU A 151 10.62 -19.77 6.84
N GLY A 152 9.94 -20.30 5.84
CA GLY A 152 9.96 -19.74 4.48
C GLY A 152 9.48 -18.28 4.48
N GLY A 153 9.77 -17.51 3.43
CA GLY A 153 9.20 -16.17 3.24
C GLY A 153 10.01 -15.00 3.84
N GLY A 154 9.91 -13.83 3.19
CA GLY A 154 10.56 -12.60 3.63
C GLY A 154 9.92 -12.03 4.91
N ALA A 155 10.70 -11.33 5.72
CA ALA A 155 10.24 -10.76 6.98
C ALA A 155 9.21 -9.66 6.75
N TYR A 156 9.55 -8.65 5.93
CA TYR A 156 8.82 -7.37 5.79
C TYR A 156 8.53 -6.73 7.15
N GLY A 157 9.49 -6.85 8.07
CA GLY A 157 9.40 -6.29 9.41
C GLY A 157 9.59 -4.78 9.38
N ASP A 158 8.78 -4.09 10.18
CA ASP A 158 8.85 -2.66 10.39
C ASP A 158 8.78 -2.36 11.90
N GLY A 159 9.64 -1.46 12.35
CA GLY A 159 9.75 -1.02 13.73
C GLY A 159 8.88 0.19 14.07
N LYS A 160 8.25 0.83 13.08
CA LYS A 160 7.63 2.15 13.23
C LYS A 160 6.47 2.34 12.25
N VAL A 161 5.25 2.27 12.77
CA VAL A 161 4.02 2.32 11.95
C VAL A 161 3.34 3.69 11.88
N SER A 162 4.00 4.78 12.30
CA SER A 162 3.36 6.11 12.33
C SER A 162 3.08 6.67 10.94
N ASP A 163 3.87 6.28 9.94
CA ASP A 163 3.65 6.63 8.55
C ASP A 163 2.50 5.85 7.91
N GLU A 164 2.31 4.56 8.21
CA GLU A 164 1.11 3.85 7.77
C GLU A 164 -0.16 4.43 8.40
N PHE A 165 -0.08 4.88 9.66
CA PHE A 165 -1.20 5.55 10.32
C PHE A 165 -1.55 6.86 9.61
N TYR A 166 -0.54 7.65 9.26
CA TYR A 166 -0.73 8.88 8.48
C TYR A 166 -1.33 8.58 7.11
N TRP A 167 -0.77 7.62 6.37
CA TRP A 167 -1.25 7.25 5.05
C TRP A 167 -2.70 6.76 5.09
N ALA A 168 -3.04 5.83 5.98
CA ALA A 168 -4.41 5.32 6.12
C ALA A 168 -5.41 6.42 6.49
N ALA A 169 -5.04 7.33 7.40
CA ALA A 169 -5.89 8.46 7.76
C ALA A 169 -6.13 9.40 6.58
N VAL A 170 -5.11 9.67 5.77
CA VAL A 170 -5.29 10.47 4.54
C VAL A 170 -6.26 9.79 3.58
N GLU A 171 -6.07 8.51 3.27
CA GLU A 171 -6.93 7.80 2.31
C GLU A 171 -8.38 7.71 2.80
N LEU A 172 -8.59 7.47 4.09
CA LEU A 172 -9.91 7.48 4.74
C LEU A 172 -10.55 8.88 4.69
N TYR A 173 -9.78 9.94 4.94
CA TYR A 173 -10.28 11.30 4.83
C TYR A 173 -10.71 11.63 3.40
N LEU A 174 -9.87 11.37 2.41
CA LEU A 174 -10.16 11.66 0.99
C LEU A 174 -11.38 10.89 0.49
N THR A 175 -11.66 9.72 1.08
CA THR A 175 -12.78 8.86 0.70
C THR A 175 -14.08 9.23 1.42
N THR A 176 -14.02 9.65 2.69
CA THR A 176 -15.21 9.81 3.55
C THR A 176 -15.53 11.25 3.93
N GLY A 177 -14.53 12.14 3.92
CA GLY A 177 -14.62 13.50 4.42
C GLY A 177 -14.76 13.63 5.95
N LYS A 178 -14.64 12.54 6.72
CA LYS A 178 -14.80 12.59 8.18
C LYS A 178 -13.64 13.33 8.83
N SER A 179 -13.96 14.29 9.72
CA SER A 179 -12.98 15.15 10.38
C SER A 179 -12.04 14.41 11.33
N GLU A 180 -12.42 13.24 11.84
CA GLU A 180 -11.56 12.44 12.72
C GLU A 180 -10.25 12.04 12.04
N TYR A 181 -10.32 11.64 10.77
CA TYR A 181 -9.15 11.28 9.98
C TYR A 181 -8.31 12.51 9.64
N GLN A 182 -8.97 13.63 9.34
CA GLN A 182 -8.30 14.91 9.09
C GLN A 182 -7.50 15.39 10.29
N ASN A 183 -8.14 15.39 11.45
CA ASN A 183 -7.51 15.80 12.70
C ASN A 183 -6.31 14.88 13.01
N PHE A 184 -6.44 13.58 12.74
CA PHE A 184 -5.36 12.62 12.94
C PHE A 184 -4.16 12.91 12.03
N TYR A 185 -4.34 12.95 10.71
CA TYR A 185 -3.21 13.11 9.80
C TYR A 185 -2.55 14.48 9.94
N THR A 186 -3.33 15.53 10.24
CA THR A 186 -2.81 16.89 10.44
C THR A 186 -1.92 16.98 11.68
N ALA A 187 -2.25 16.24 12.74
CA ALA A 187 -1.48 16.19 13.98
C ALA A 187 -0.30 15.18 13.92
N SER A 188 -0.20 14.38 12.87
CA SER A 188 0.86 13.37 12.72
C SER A 188 2.24 14.02 12.58
N GLY A 189 3.26 13.39 13.17
CA GLY A 189 4.66 13.75 12.93
C GLY A 189 5.14 13.48 11.49
N GLU A 190 4.36 12.71 10.73
CA GLU A 190 4.61 12.38 9.33
C GLU A 190 3.94 13.34 8.35
N ASN A 191 3.19 14.34 8.86
CA ASN A 191 2.37 15.20 8.04
C ASN A 191 3.18 15.89 6.93
N LEU A 192 2.71 15.71 5.69
CA LEU A 192 3.35 16.20 4.46
C LEU A 192 4.79 15.71 4.23
N SER A 193 5.20 14.60 4.88
CA SER A 193 6.46 13.93 4.56
C SER A 193 6.42 13.48 3.10
N ALA A 194 7.47 13.84 2.36
CA ALA A 194 7.65 13.54 0.93
C ALA A 194 8.97 12.80 0.69
N LYS A 195 9.48 12.10 1.70
CA LYS A 195 10.67 11.25 1.58
C LYS A 195 10.41 10.11 0.59
N ALA A 196 11.47 9.53 0.05
CA ALA A 196 11.37 8.36 -0.82
C ALA A 196 10.58 7.25 -0.11
N MET A 197 9.50 6.81 -0.75
CA MET A 197 8.61 5.79 -0.23
C MET A 197 9.15 4.39 -0.50
N PHE A 198 8.98 3.50 0.47
CA PHE A 198 9.17 2.07 0.28
C PHE A 198 8.16 1.32 1.17
N TRP A 199 8.22 -0.01 1.17
CA TRP A 199 7.24 -0.83 1.88
C TRP A 199 7.18 -0.61 3.41
N ALA A 200 8.16 0.08 4.01
CA ALA A 200 8.24 0.39 5.44
C ALA A 200 8.41 1.91 5.74
N ASP A 201 8.32 2.77 4.73
CA ASP A 201 8.10 4.22 4.92
C ASP A 201 7.08 4.66 3.88
N THR A 202 5.84 4.79 4.33
CA THR A 202 4.65 4.95 3.50
C THR A 202 4.07 6.36 3.53
N ALA A 203 4.70 7.30 4.24
CA ALA A 203 4.11 8.62 4.46
C ALA A 203 3.91 9.37 3.14
N ALA A 204 4.89 9.30 2.22
CA ALA A 204 4.76 9.99 0.95
C ALA A 204 3.58 9.49 0.09
N LEU A 205 3.08 8.26 0.30
CA LEU A 205 1.87 7.77 -0.37
C LEU A 205 0.66 8.67 -0.02
N GLY A 206 0.47 8.94 1.28
CA GLY A 206 -0.56 9.88 1.75
C GLY A 206 -0.35 11.30 1.22
N THR A 207 0.88 11.81 1.26
CA THR A 207 1.20 13.17 0.77
C THR A 207 0.92 13.30 -0.74
N ILE A 208 1.20 12.27 -1.53
CA ILE A 208 0.85 12.20 -2.96
C ILE A 208 -0.67 12.24 -3.13
N SER A 209 -1.43 11.44 -2.38
CA SER A 209 -2.89 11.43 -2.45
C SER A 209 -3.51 12.79 -2.07
N LEU A 210 -3.00 13.47 -1.03
CA LEU A 210 -3.41 14.84 -0.69
C LEU A 210 -3.15 15.82 -1.84
N ALA A 211 -1.97 15.75 -2.47
CA ALA A 211 -1.61 16.63 -3.56
C ALA A 211 -2.45 16.41 -4.83
N VAL A 212 -2.71 15.14 -5.19
CA VAL A 212 -3.38 14.75 -6.43
C VAL A 212 -4.90 14.81 -6.28
N VAL A 213 -5.45 14.07 -5.31
CA VAL A 213 -6.89 13.93 -5.10
C VAL A 213 -7.42 15.09 -4.25
N GLY A 214 -6.75 15.41 -3.15
CA GLY A 214 -7.13 16.50 -2.26
C GLY A 214 -6.84 17.90 -2.84
N GLN A 215 -6.01 17.98 -3.88
CA GLN A 215 -5.51 19.23 -4.47
C GLN A 215 -4.84 20.16 -3.44
N ASP A 216 -4.26 19.58 -2.39
CA ASP A 216 -3.61 20.32 -1.32
C ASP A 216 -2.32 21.00 -1.82
N ALA A 217 -2.22 22.32 -1.62
CA ALA A 217 -1.11 23.13 -2.11
C ALA A 217 0.17 22.94 -1.29
N ASP A 218 0.07 22.68 0.01
CA ASP A 218 1.22 22.46 0.89
C ASP A 218 1.81 21.08 0.61
N ALA A 219 0.98 20.06 0.40
CA ALA A 219 1.42 18.74 -0.06
C ALA A 219 2.17 18.81 -1.39
N ARG A 220 1.66 19.59 -2.37
CA ARG A 220 2.36 19.83 -3.64
C ARG A 220 3.70 20.52 -3.43
N THR A 221 3.76 21.49 -2.52
CA THR A 221 5.01 22.19 -2.18
C THR A 221 6.04 21.23 -1.59
N SER A 222 5.64 20.35 -0.67
CA SER A 222 6.52 19.31 -0.11
C SER A 222 7.07 18.35 -1.17
N LEU A 223 6.23 17.94 -2.13
CA LEU A 223 6.65 17.05 -3.22
C LEU A 223 7.64 17.73 -4.17
N VAL A 224 7.40 19.00 -4.54
CA VAL A 224 8.33 19.77 -5.38
C VAL A 224 9.68 19.91 -4.68
N LYS A 225 9.69 20.20 -3.38
CA LYS A 225 10.92 20.27 -2.60
C LYS A 225 11.69 18.95 -2.62
N SER A 226 11.01 17.83 -2.44
CA SER A 226 11.64 16.49 -2.52
C SER A 226 12.22 16.22 -3.91
N ALA A 227 11.51 16.60 -4.97
CA ALA A 227 12.01 16.50 -6.34
C ALA A 227 13.26 17.36 -6.59
N ASP A 228 13.31 18.58 -6.04
CA ASP A 228 14.49 19.46 -6.14
C ASP A 228 15.72 18.86 -5.43
N GLU A 229 15.52 18.16 -4.30
CA GLU A 229 16.57 17.42 -3.59
C GLU A 229 17.09 16.26 -4.45
N VAL A 230 16.20 15.52 -5.12
CA VAL A 230 16.58 14.46 -6.07
C VAL A 230 17.39 15.03 -7.23
N LEU A 231 16.95 16.13 -7.86
CA LEU A 231 17.69 16.78 -8.94
C LEU A 231 19.08 17.24 -8.49
N THR A 232 19.18 17.78 -7.27
CA THR A 232 20.47 18.18 -6.68
C THR A 232 21.43 17.00 -6.60
N ASN A 233 20.96 15.82 -6.20
CA ASN A 233 21.77 14.59 -6.14
C ASN A 233 22.17 14.08 -7.53
N MET A 234 21.25 14.12 -8.49
CA MET A 234 21.53 13.70 -9.88
C MET A 234 22.61 14.56 -10.53
N TYR A 235 22.56 15.88 -10.32
CA TYR A 235 23.48 16.84 -10.95
C TYR A 235 24.71 17.18 -10.12
N ALA A 236 24.92 16.54 -8.97
CA ALA A 236 26.16 16.67 -8.21
C ALA A 236 27.34 16.21 -9.09
N GLY A 237 28.44 16.99 -9.13
CA GLY A 237 29.55 16.76 -10.07
C GLY A 237 30.30 15.43 -9.94
N SER A 238 29.99 14.63 -8.92
CA SER A 238 30.50 13.27 -8.71
C SER A 238 29.62 12.16 -9.30
N ASN A 239 28.46 12.50 -9.88
CA ASN A 239 27.47 11.54 -10.38
C ASN A 239 27.48 11.41 -11.91
N GLY A 240 28.32 10.51 -12.43
CA GLY A 240 28.50 10.34 -13.89
C GLY A 240 27.31 9.75 -14.64
N TYR A 241 26.34 9.14 -13.94
CA TYR A 241 25.17 8.49 -14.55
C TYR A 241 23.87 9.25 -14.31
N LEU A 242 23.92 10.42 -13.65
CA LEU A 242 22.76 11.19 -13.22
C LEU A 242 21.77 10.34 -12.42
N SER A 243 22.27 9.40 -11.62
CA SER A 243 21.41 8.55 -10.78
C SER A 243 20.80 9.39 -9.66
N PRO A 244 19.51 9.26 -9.35
CA PRO A 244 18.93 9.94 -8.19
C PRO A 244 19.50 9.44 -6.85
N LEU A 245 20.18 8.29 -6.86
CA LEU A 245 20.88 7.72 -5.71
C LEU A 245 22.27 8.34 -5.51
N VAL A 246 22.61 8.64 -4.26
CA VAL A 246 23.97 9.03 -3.87
C VAL A 246 24.91 7.81 -3.79
N SER A 247 26.22 8.01 -3.93
CA SER A 247 27.21 6.93 -3.84
C SER A 247 27.11 6.18 -2.49
N ASN A 248 27.24 4.85 -2.53
CA ASN A 248 27.03 3.94 -1.38
C ASN A 248 25.58 3.78 -0.89
N ASN A 249 24.58 4.27 -1.64
CA ASN A 249 23.16 4.04 -1.35
C ASN A 249 22.50 2.97 -2.25
N TYR A 250 23.30 2.11 -2.89
CA TYR A 250 22.81 0.98 -3.68
C TYR A 250 22.49 -0.22 -2.77
N GLN A 251 21.31 -0.17 -2.13
CA GLN A 251 20.82 -1.25 -1.28
C GLN A 251 20.07 -2.32 -2.10
N TRP A 252 19.58 -3.35 -1.42
CA TRP A 252 18.68 -4.33 -2.03
C TRP A 252 17.49 -3.60 -2.64
N GLY A 253 17.32 -3.75 -3.96
CA GLY A 253 16.18 -3.15 -4.65
C GLY A 253 16.40 -1.70 -5.06
N SER A 254 17.64 -1.21 -5.07
CA SER A 254 18.00 0.17 -5.45
C SER A 254 17.38 0.71 -6.74
N ASN A 255 17.02 -0.13 -7.73
CA ASN A 255 16.27 0.34 -8.90
C ASN A 255 14.85 0.82 -8.58
N ALA A 256 14.24 0.35 -7.49
CA ALA A 256 12.95 0.82 -7.00
C ALA A 256 13.10 2.10 -6.15
N ASP A 257 14.26 2.30 -5.52
CA ASP A 257 14.58 3.52 -4.76
C ASP A 257 14.97 4.69 -5.68
N ALA A 258 15.46 4.37 -6.88
CA ALA A 258 15.89 5.33 -7.90
C ALA A 258 14.70 5.87 -8.71
#